data_AF-A0AAW7WL74-F1
#
_entry.id   AF-A0AAW7WL74-F1
#
_cell.length_a   1.000
_cell.length_b   1.000
_cell.length_c   1.000
_cell.angle_alpha   90.00
_cell.angle_beta   90.00
_cell.angle_gamma   90.00
#
_symmetry.space_group_name_H-M   'P 1'
#
loop_
_entity.id
_entity.type
_entity.pdbx_description
1 polymer ?
#
loop_
_entity_poly.entity_id
_entity_poly.type
_entity_poly.pdbx_seq_one_letter_code
_entity_poly.pdbx_strand_id
1 'polypeptide(L)'
;MPYKSTGITISGTEYDRRQKLSQQQKADIYHRYMTMDVSQRQLAREYGVSRRLITFIVNPESEERNRELLNERKAKGLYKPDRKKHAEIIREHRRYKQKLYKEGKIQLRTDRK
;
A
#
# COMPACT_ATOMS: atom_id res chain seq x y z
N MET A 1 2.00 13.01 -25.12
CA MET A 1 1.58 13.86 -23.99
C MET A 1 1.31 13.00 -22.76
N PRO A 2 1.65 13.46 -21.54
CA PRO A 2 1.26 12.77 -20.30
C PRO A 2 -0.27 12.72 -20.15
N TYR A 3 -0.78 11.68 -19.50
CA TYR A 3 -2.22 11.56 -19.26
C TYR A 3 -2.71 12.62 -18.25
N LYS A 4 -3.93 13.16 -18.43
CA LYS A 4 -4.54 14.08 -17.45
C LYS A 4 -4.61 13.48 -16.03
N SER A 5 -4.79 12.16 -15.96
CA SER A 5 -4.84 11.41 -14.70
C SER A 5 -3.52 11.37 -13.92
N THR A 6 -2.37 11.76 -14.50
CA THR A 6 -1.08 11.65 -13.80
C THR A 6 -1.02 12.47 -12.51
N GLY A 7 -1.73 13.61 -12.44
CA GLY A 7 -1.77 14.47 -11.26
C GLY A 7 -2.66 13.97 -10.11
N ILE A 8 -3.49 12.94 -10.32
CA ILE A 8 -4.46 12.49 -9.31
C ILE A 8 -3.78 11.55 -8.30
N THR A 9 -3.74 11.89 -7.01
CA THR A 9 -3.19 11.01 -5.99
C THR A 9 -4.18 9.90 -5.63
N ILE A 10 -3.77 8.64 -5.82
CA ILE A 10 -4.58 7.46 -5.46
C ILE A 10 -4.06 6.72 -4.21
N SER A 11 -2.93 7.16 -3.65
CA SER A 11 -2.35 6.53 -2.46
C SER A 11 -3.27 6.72 -1.26
N GLY A 12 -3.53 5.65 -0.50
CA GLY A 12 -4.45 5.72 0.64
C GLY A 12 -5.92 5.53 0.28
N THR A 13 -6.26 5.43 -1.01
CA THR A 13 -7.63 5.14 -1.47
C THR A 13 -7.81 3.63 -1.72
N GLU A 14 -9.07 3.20 -1.90
CA GLU A 14 -9.40 1.84 -2.35
C GLU A 14 -8.70 1.42 -3.65
N TYR A 15 -8.29 2.40 -4.47
CA TYR A 15 -7.57 2.17 -5.72
C TYR A 15 -6.06 1.98 -5.54
N ASP A 16 -5.53 2.11 -4.32
CA ASP A 16 -4.11 1.83 -4.03
C ASP A 16 -3.86 0.32 -3.99
N ARG A 17 -3.39 -0.22 -5.12
CA ARG A 17 -3.06 -1.65 -5.29
C ARG A 17 -2.01 -2.20 -4.31
N ARG A 18 -1.36 -1.35 -3.50
CA ARG A 18 -0.41 -1.77 -2.46
C ARG A 18 -1.10 -2.17 -1.16
N GLN A 19 -2.33 -1.69 -0.93
CA GLN A 19 -3.09 -2.01 0.28
C GLN A 19 -3.75 -3.39 0.13
N LYS A 20 -3.45 -4.29 1.07
CA LYS A 20 -4.01 -5.66 1.09
C LYS A 20 -5.21 -5.80 2.02
N LEU A 21 -5.33 -4.90 2.99
CA LEU A 21 -6.32 -4.94 4.05
C LEU A 21 -7.00 -3.58 4.16
N SER A 22 -8.33 -3.59 4.31
CA SER A 22 -9.10 -2.40 4.64
C SER A 22 -8.81 -1.94 6.07
N GLN A 23 -9.14 -0.69 6.40
CA GLN A 23 -8.96 -0.17 7.75
C GLN A 23 -9.81 -0.94 8.77
N GLN A 24 -11.00 -1.38 8.38
CA GLN A 24 -11.88 -2.22 9.21
C GLN A 24 -11.24 -3.58 9.48
N GLN A 25 -10.67 -4.23 8.47
CA GLN A 25 -9.98 -5.52 8.64
C GLN A 25 -8.78 -5.39 9.56
N LYS A 26 -8.01 -4.29 9.49
CA LYS A 26 -6.90 -4.05 10.41
C LYS A 26 -7.37 -3.91 11.86
N ALA A 27 -8.47 -3.18 12.08
CA ALA A 27 -9.07 -3.03 13.40
C ALA A 27 -9.58 -4.38 13.95
N ASP A 28 -10.22 -5.19 13.10
CA ASP A 28 -10.68 -6.53 13.49
C ASP A 28 -9.50 -7.44 13.85
N ILE A 29 -8.44 -7.48 13.03
CA ILE A 29 -7.21 -8.24 13.32
C ILE A 29 -6.62 -7.85 14.66
N TYR A 30 -6.54 -6.55 14.94
CA TYR A 30 -6.02 -6.04 16.22
C TYR A 30 -6.91 -6.48 17.38
N HIS A 31 -8.22 -6.27 17.28
CA HIS A 31 -9.18 -6.65 18.31
C HIS A 31 -9.16 -8.15 18.59
N ARG A 32 -9.24 -8.99 17.55
CA ARG A 32 -9.20 -10.45 17.67
C ARG A 32 -7.91 -10.93 18.30
N TYR A 33 -6.76 -10.37 17.93
CA TYR A 33 -5.48 -10.74 18.54
C TYR A 33 -5.40 -10.38 20.04
N MET A 34 -6.00 -9.27 20.45
CA MET A 34 -5.96 -8.82 21.85
C MET A 34 -6.98 -9.53 22.76
N THR A 35 -8.12 -9.95 22.20
CA THR A 35 -9.26 -10.46 22.97
C THR A 35 -9.44 -11.97 22.85
N MET A 36 -9.00 -12.57 21.74
CA MET A 36 -9.13 -13.99 21.47
C MET A 36 -7.75 -14.65 21.55
N ASP A 37 -7.69 -15.91 21.97
CA ASP A 37 -6.47 -16.70 21.96
C ASP A 37 -6.12 -17.18 20.53
N VAL A 38 -5.94 -16.22 19.61
CA VAL A 38 -5.66 -16.46 18.20
C VAL A 38 -4.22 -16.09 17.86
N SER A 39 -3.51 -17.00 17.22
CA SER A 39 -2.13 -16.75 16.81
C SER A 39 -2.05 -15.83 15.59
N GLN A 40 -0.97 -15.04 15.47
CA GLN A 40 -0.70 -14.22 14.28
C GLN A 40 -0.62 -15.05 12.98
N ARG A 41 -0.19 -16.32 13.07
CA ARG A 41 -0.12 -17.24 11.91
C ARG A 41 -1.50 -17.68 11.46
N GLN A 42 -2.44 -17.86 12.39
CA GLN A 42 -3.82 -18.15 12.06
C GLN A 42 -4.46 -16.97 11.36
N LEU A 43 -4.38 -15.76 11.94
CA LEU A 43 -4.89 -14.53 11.32
C LEU A 43 -4.31 -14.30 9.92
N ALA A 44 -3.01 -14.55 9.74
CA ALA A 44 -2.36 -14.44 8.43
C ALA A 44 -2.97 -15.39 7.37
N ARG A 45 -3.31 -16.63 7.75
CA ARG A 45 -3.94 -17.60 6.85
C ARG A 45 -5.38 -17.20 6.51
N GLU A 46 -6.16 -16.79 7.51
CA GLU A 46 -7.56 -16.37 7.33
C GLU A 46 -7.67 -15.15 6.41
N TYR A 47 -6.80 -14.16 6.60
CA TYR A 47 -6.79 -12.93 5.82
C TYR A 47 -5.99 -13.01 4.51
N GLY A 48 -5.32 -14.13 4.23
CA GLY A 48 -4.50 -14.31 3.03
C GLY A 48 -3.30 -13.37 2.96
N VAL A 49 -2.74 -12.95 4.11
CA VAL A 49 -1.63 -12.00 4.19
C VAL A 49 -0.40 -12.62 4.85
N SER A 50 0.74 -11.93 4.74
CA SER A 50 1.94 -12.40 5.44
C SER A 50 1.81 -12.19 6.94
N ARG A 51 2.36 -13.12 7.74
CA ARG A 51 2.49 -12.96 9.19
C ARG A 51 3.10 -11.62 9.58
N ARG A 52 4.08 -11.14 8.81
CA ARG A 52 4.76 -9.87 9.04
C ARG A 52 3.80 -8.68 9.02
N LEU A 53 2.81 -8.69 8.11
CA LEU A 53 1.80 -7.64 8.06
C LEU A 53 0.93 -7.64 9.33
N ILE A 54 0.56 -8.81 9.82
CA ILE A 54 -0.17 -8.95 11.11
C ILE A 54 0.68 -8.40 12.26
N THR A 55 1.98 -8.73 12.31
CA THR A 55 2.88 -8.18 13.32
C THR A 55 2.94 -6.65 13.30
N PHE A 56 2.95 -6.03 12.12
CA PHE A 56 2.93 -4.56 12.01
C PHE A 56 1.61 -3.94 12.49
N ILE A 57 0.48 -4.64 12.30
CA ILE A 57 -0.82 -4.18 12.81
C ILE A 57 -0.87 -4.27 14.35
N VAL A 58 -0.37 -5.37 14.91
CA VAL A 58 -0.41 -5.62 16.36
C VAL A 58 0.65 -4.81 17.11
N ASN A 59 1.83 -4.65 16.54
CA ASN A 59 2.96 -3.94 17.12
C ASN A 59 3.44 -2.83 16.16
N PRO A 60 2.94 -1.58 16.33
CA PRO A 60 3.31 -0.48 15.45
C PRO A 60 4.79 -0.08 15.57
N GLU A 61 5.42 -0.19 16.74
CA GLU A 61 6.86 0.11 16.91
C GLU A 61 7.73 -0.74 15.99
N SER A 62 7.34 -2.00 15.79
CA SER A 62 8.01 -2.89 14.84
C SER A 62 7.84 -2.41 13.39
N GLU A 63 6.72 -1.81 13.03
CA GLU A 63 6.52 -1.20 11.72
C GLU A 63 7.44 0.01 11.54
N GLU A 64 7.49 0.90 12.54
CA GLU A 64 8.30 2.12 12.50
C GLU A 64 9.79 1.83 12.34
N ARG A 65 10.34 0.95 13.17
CA ARG A 65 11.74 0.51 13.07
C ARG A 65 12.07 -0.06 11.69
N ASN A 66 11.14 -0.81 11.10
CA ASN A 66 11.36 -1.37 9.77
C ASN A 66 11.26 -0.34 8.65
N ARG A 67 10.42 0.68 8.82
CA ARG A 67 10.35 1.83 7.91
C ARG A 67 11.67 2.60 7.91
N GLU A 68 12.27 2.82 9.08
CA GLU A 68 13.58 3.45 9.23
C GLU A 68 14.68 2.65 8.54
N LEU A 69 14.80 1.35 8.86
CA LEU A 69 15.78 0.46 8.23
C LEU A 69 15.61 0.39 6.71
N LEU A 70 14.38 0.43 6.20
CA LEU A 70 14.11 0.46 4.76
C LEU A 70 14.63 1.77 4.13
N ASN A 71 14.43 2.91 4.80
CA ASN A 71 14.92 4.20 4.31
C ASN A 71 16.46 4.23 4.27
N GLU A 72 17.13 3.72 5.31
CA GLU A 72 18.59 3.60 5.32
C GLU A 72 19.12 2.74 4.19
N ARG A 73 18.51 1.57 3.96
CA ARG A 73 18.94 0.67 2.87
C ARG A 73 18.68 1.26 1.49
N LYS A 74 17.60 2.04 1.33
CA LYS A 74 17.34 2.80 0.10
C LYS A 74 18.38 3.89 -0.12
N ALA A 75 18.75 4.62 0.93
CA ALA A 75 19.81 5.64 0.87
C ALA A 75 21.17 5.02 0.49
N LYS A 76 21.45 3.81 0.97
CA LYS A 76 22.62 2.99 0.58
C LYS A 76 22.53 2.40 -0.84
N GLY A 77 21.42 2.61 -1.56
CA GLY A 77 21.26 2.18 -2.95
C GLY A 77 20.84 0.72 -3.17
N LEU A 78 20.61 -0.07 -2.12
CA LEU A 78 20.36 -1.52 -2.21
C LEU A 78 19.08 -1.89 -2.99
N TYR A 79 18.14 -0.97 -3.11
CA TYR A 79 16.82 -1.21 -3.71
C TYR A 79 16.57 -0.39 -4.98
N LYS A 80 17.62 0.10 -5.64
CA LYS A 80 17.47 0.87 -6.88
C LYS A 80 17.08 -0.10 -8.02
N PRO A 81 15.88 0.04 -8.62
CA PRO A 81 15.51 -0.78 -9.76
C PRO A 81 16.35 -0.41 -10.98
N ASP A 82 16.56 -1.39 -11.87
CA ASP A 82 17.09 -1.13 -13.20
C ASP A 82 16.21 -0.10 -13.95
N ARG A 83 16.85 0.74 -14.77
CA ARG A 83 16.21 1.84 -15.49
C ARG A 83 15.04 1.35 -16.36
N LYS A 84 15.20 0.19 -17.03
CA LYS A 84 14.15 -0.39 -17.87
C LYS A 84 12.94 -0.82 -17.04
N LYS A 85 13.16 -1.59 -15.98
CA LYS A 85 12.13 -2.02 -15.03
C LYS A 85 11.38 -0.84 -14.41
N HIS A 86 12.12 0.21 -14.02
CA HIS A 86 11.52 1.41 -13.46
C HIS A 86 10.59 2.12 -14.47
N ALA A 87 11.02 2.24 -15.73
CA ALA A 87 10.21 2.84 -16.78
C ALA A 87 8.92 2.03 -17.06
N GLU A 88 9.00 0.70 -17.01
CA GLU A 88 7.84 -0.19 -17.15
C GLU A 88 6.85 -0.03 -16.00
N ILE A 89 7.32 -0.05 -14.75
CA ILE A 89 6.48 0.16 -13.55
C ILE A 89 5.76 1.51 -13.64
N ILE A 90 6.47 2.58 -14.00
CA ILE A 90 5.87 3.90 -14.18
C ILE A 90 4.81 3.89 -15.28
N ARG A 91 5.10 3.25 -16.42
CA ARG A 91 4.17 3.16 -17.55
C ARG A 91 2.89 2.43 -17.17
N GLU A 92 3.02 1.28 -16.49
CA GLU A 92 1.89 0.50 -16.00
C GLU A 92 1.05 1.30 -14.99
N HIS A 93 1.71 1.95 -14.02
CA HIS A 93 1.04 2.79 -13.03
C HIS A 93 0.23 3.94 -13.69
N ARG A 94 0.81 4.59 -14.70
CA ARG A 94 0.12 5.65 -15.47
C ARG A 94 -1.08 5.10 -16.25
N ARG A 95 -0.95 3.92 -16.88
CA ARG A 95 -2.06 3.26 -17.60
C ARG A 95 -3.20 2.87 -16.65
N TYR A 96 -2.87 2.34 -15.48
CA TYR A 96 -3.85 2.01 -14.44
C TYR A 96 -4.65 3.24 -14.00
N LYS A 97 -3.98 4.35 -13.67
CA LYS A 97 -4.65 5.61 -13.34
C LYS A 97 -5.51 6.14 -14.48
N GLN A 98 -5.04 6.02 -15.72
CA GLN A 98 -5.82 6.44 -16.88
C GLN A 98 -7.08 5.59 -17.06
N LYS A 99 -7.01 4.28 -16.79
CA LYS A 99 -8.18 3.40 -16.81
C LYS A 99 -9.20 3.84 -15.76
N LEU A 100 -8.78 4.05 -14.51
CA LEU A 100 -9.66 4.53 -13.44
C LEU A 100 -10.32 5.88 -13.77
N TYR A 101 -9.55 6.80 -14.36
CA TYR A 101 -10.06 8.12 -14.75
C TYR A 101 -11.11 8.02 -15.85
N LYS A 102 -10.88 7.18 -16.87
CA LYS A 102 -11.85 6.92 -17.94
C LYS A 102 -13.12 6.23 -17.42
N GLU A 103 -12.98 5.37 -16.42
CA GLU A 103 -14.10 4.70 -15.73
C GLU A 103 -14.84 5.65 -14.76
N GLY A 104 -14.39 6.89 -14.57
CA GLY A 104 -15.01 7.86 -13.65
C GLY A 104 -14.76 7.60 -12.17
N LYS A 105 -13.99 6.56 -11.83
CA LYS A 105 -13.65 6.14 -10.46
C LYS A 105 -12.74 7.11 -9.72
N ILE A 106 -11.91 7.84 -10.47
CA ILE A 106 -11.08 8.93 -9.95
C ILE A 106 -11.34 10.18 -10.76
N GLN A 107 -11.43 11.32 -10.08
CA GLN A 107 -11.69 12.60 -10.70
C GLN A 107 -10.54 13.57 -10.44
N LEU A 108 -10.38 14.55 -11.32
CA LEU A 108 -9.50 15.67 -11.05
C LEU A 108 -10.13 16.44 -9.90
N ARG A 109 -9.40 16.59 -8.78
CA ARG A 109 -9.79 17.54 -7.73
C ARG A 109 -9.85 18.91 -8.38
N THR A 110 -11.07 19.39 -8.57
CA THR A 110 -11.35 20.72 -9.14
C THR A 110 -11.68 21.66 -7.98
N ASP A 111 -10.96 21.54 -6.87
CA ASP A 111 -11.13 22.41 -5.71
C ASP A 111 -10.12 23.56 -5.84
N ARG A 112 -10.49 24.56 -6.65
CA ARG A 112 -10.13 25.94 -6.38
C ARG A 112 -11.39 26.61 -5.82
N LYS A 113 -11.52 26.61 -4.51
CA LYS A 113 -12.24 27.62 -3.76
C LYS A 113 -11.41 27.97 -2.55
#